data_AF-A0A3D0XGD3-F1
#
_entry.id   AF-A0A3D0XGD3-F1
#
_cell.length_a   1.000
_cell.length_b   1.000
_cell.length_c   1.000
_cell.angle_alpha   90.00
_cell.angle_beta   90.00
_cell.angle_gamma   90.00
#
_symmetry.space_group_name_H-M   'P 1'
#
loop_
_entity.id
_entity.type
_entity.pdbx_description
1 polymer ?
#
loop_
_entity_poly.entity_id
_entity_poly.type
_entity_poly.pdbx_seq_one_letter_code
_entity_poly.pdbx_strand_id
1 'polypeptide(L)'
;MESPSPTEEAIKVIQAVGEEGQGNEKASLALQQLAAGSTDTLIEVLEGMKGASPIAQNWLRNATESLAESALKQEGALPVLGLTEFVLDTNQDANARALALEWLQQLDPSAAQLMLRGMLNDPSNALRSQAVALWMEDGQKALSANRPAAAQMILRQGIEHARDVGQIRILADALQDLGAQIEITQMLGMITQWHVVGPFHNRDRSGFETIFAPEQVVDLKVSYQGKSGEVSWQSMQSDDRFGMVDLNQPYPGYLKEVTAYAYHDFYSSEERPAQLRLGCKNAWKIWLNGEFIFGRDEYHRGAQMDQYILPAELKKGSNSLLIKLCQNEQMEDWTVEWEFQLRVCDETGKAIHSEIE
;
A
#
# COMPACT_ATOMS: atom_id res chain seq x y z
N MET A 1 -38.86 -14.86 -11.55
CA MET A 1 -37.51 -14.31 -11.79
C MET A 1 -37.57 -13.70 -13.16
N GLU A 2 -37.50 -12.37 -13.25
CA GLU A 2 -37.37 -11.69 -14.54
C GLU A 2 -36.04 -12.10 -15.18
N SER A 3 -36.04 -12.26 -16.51
CA SER A 3 -34.80 -12.49 -17.25
C SER A 3 -33.89 -11.27 -17.12
N PRO A 4 -32.57 -11.45 -17.02
CA PRO A 4 -31.64 -10.33 -16.88
C PRO A 4 -31.75 -9.35 -18.05
N SER A 5 -31.54 -8.07 -17.78
CA SER A 5 -31.57 -7.04 -18.81
C SER A 5 -30.38 -7.22 -19.79
N PRO A 6 -30.45 -6.73 -21.03
CA PRO A 6 -29.32 -6.77 -21.95
C PRO A 6 -28.05 -6.12 -21.37
N THR A 7 -28.21 -5.07 -20.54
CA THR A 7 -27.11 -4.42 -19.82
C THR A 7 -26.49 -5.36 -18.79
N GLU A 8 -27.32 -5.99 -17.95
CA GLU A 8 -26.86 -6.95 -16.94
C GLU A 8 -26.13 -8.15 -17.56
N GLU A 9 -26.61 -8.64 -18.71
CA GLU A 9 -25.94 -9.71 -19.46
C GLU A 9 -24.56 -9.27 -19.95
N ALA A 10 -24.45 -8.06 -20.53
CA ALA A 10 -23.18 -7.52 -21.01
C ALA A 10 -22.17 -7.30 -19.85
N ILE A 11 -22.62 -6.78 -18.71
CA ILE A 11 -21.79 -6.64 -17.51
C ILE A 11 -21.28 -8.01 -17.05
N LYS A 12 -22.15 -9.02 -16.97
CA LYS A 12 -21.75 -10.39 -16.59
C LYS A 12 -20.72 -11.01 -17.55
N VAL A 13 -20.85 -10.74 -18.85
CA VAL A 13 -19.86 -11.19 -19.85
C VAL A 13 -18.51 -10.56 -19.58
N ILE A 14 -18.45 -9.26 -19.26
CA ILE A 14 -17.20 -8.57 -18.92
C ILE A 14 -16.62 -9.07 -17.60
N GLN A 15 -17.46 -9.28 -16.58
CA GLN A 15 -17.03 -9.82 -15.28
C GLN A 15 -16.40 -11.21 -15.39
N ALA A 16 -16.77 -11.99 -16.42
CA ALA A 16 -16.23 -13.32 -16.68
C ALA A 16 -14.89 -13.33 -17.43
N VAL A 17 -14.30 -12.17 -17.75
CA VAL A 17 -12.99 -12.10 -18.40
C VAL A 17 -11.90 -12.62 -17.47
N GLY A 18 -11.08 -13.53 -18.01
CA GLY A 18 -9.98 -14.18 -17.31
C GLY A 18 -8.61 -13.73 -17.79
N GLU A 19 -7.58 -14.43 -17.30
CA GLU A 19 -6.19 -14.21 -17.68
C GLU A 19 -5.94 -14.61 -19.15
N GLU A 20 -4.79 -14.19 -19.68
CA GLU A 20 -4.30 -14.57 -21.02
C GLU A 20 -5.31 -14.31 -22.17
N GLY A 21 -6.19 -13.34 -21.99
CA GLY A 21 -7.18 -12.93 -22.99
C GLY A 21 -8.44 -13.80 -23.05
N GLN A 22 -8.64 -14.68 -22.08
CA GLN A 22 -9.84 -15.50 -21.99
C GLN A 22 -11.11 -14.63 -21.90
N GLY A 23 -12.01 -14.77 -22.88
CA GLY A 23 -13.27 -14.03 -22.92
C GLY A 23 -13.21 -12.65 -23.59
N ASN A 24 -12.03 -12.18 -24.02
CA ASN A 24 -11.85 -10.83 -24.59
C ASN A 24 -12.72 -10.54 -25.82
N GLU A 25 -12.93 -11.52 -26.70
CA GLU A 25 -13.78 -11.33 -27.90
C GLU A 25 -15.23 -11.03 -27.50
N LYS A 26 -15.77 -11.81 -26.55
CA LYS A 26 -17.13 -11.60 -26.02
C LYS A 26 -17.22 -10.29 -25.24
N ALA A 27 -16.20 -9.97 -24.45
CA ALA A 27 -16.14 -8.73 -23.69
C ALA A 27 -16.05 -7.49 -24.59
N SER A 28 -15.38 -7.60 -25.75
CA SER A 28 -15.32 -6.53 -26.74
C SER A 28 -16.69 -6.23 -27.33
N LEU A 29 -17.47 -7.27 -27.63
CA LEU A 29 -18.86 -7.12 -28.10
C LEU A 29 -19.76 -6.55 -27.00
N ALA A 30 -19.62 -7.04 -25.77
CA ALA A 30 -20.34 -6.52 -24.61
C ALA A 30 -20.00 -5.03 -24.34
N LEU A 31 -18.73 -4.65 -24.47
CA LEU A 31 -18.28 -3.25 -24.35
C LEU A 31 -18.93 -2.37 -25.40
N GLN A 32 -18.98 -2.80 -26.66
CA GLN A 32 -19.66 -2.06 -27.73
C GLN A 32 -21.16 -1.89 -27.46
N GLN A 33 -21.80 -2.93 -26.93
CA GLN A 33 -23.20 -2.88 -26.53
C GLN A 33 -23.43 -1.89 -25.38
N LEU A 34 -22.59 -1.94 -24.34
CA LEU A 34 -22.68 -1.00 -23.22
C LEU A 34 -22.43 0.43 -23.68
N ALA A 35 -21.43 0.68 -24.53
CA ALA A 35 -21.11 2.01 -25.06
C ALA A 35 -22.24 2.63 -25.91
N ALA A 36 -23.15 1.82 -26.43
CA ALA A 36 -24.34 2.25 -27.17
C ALA A 36 -25.57 2.47 -26.27
N GLY A 37 -25.45 2.23 -24.96
CA GLY A 37 -26.51 2.39 -23.98
C GLY A 37 -26.89 3.85 -23.71
N SER A 38 -27.95 4.06 -22.91
CA SER A 38 -28.35 5.39 -22.43
C SER A 38 -27.49 5.82 -21.24
N THR A 39 -27.59 7.09 -20.85
CA THR A 39 -26.94 7.64 -19.65
C THR A 39 -27.32 6.92 -18.36
N ASP A 40 -28.50 6.29 -18.32
CA ASP A 40 -28.96 5.51 -17.16
C ASP A 40 -28.14 4.22 -16.97
N THR A 41 -27.55 3.70 -18.06
CA THR A 41 -26.66 2.52 -18.03
C THR A 41 -25.36 2.80 -17.28
N LEU A 42 -24.96 4.07 -17.14
CA LEU A 42 -23.69 4.45 -16.54
C LEU A 42 -23.57 3.98 -15.08
N ILE A 43 -24.64 4.13 -14.30
CA ILE A 43 -24.65 3.70 -12.89
C ILE A 43 -24.62 2.17 -12.80
N GLU A 44 -25.37 1.46 -13.63
CA GLU A 44 -25.36 -0.02 -13.68
C GLU A 44 -23.96 -0.57 -13.98
N VAL A 45 -23.21 0.07 -14.91
CA VAL A 45 -21.84 -0.34 -15.24
C VAL A 45 -20.88 -0.09 -14.07
N LEU A 46 -21.01 1.04 -13.37
CA LEU A 46 -20.23 1.33 -12.16
C LEU A 46 -20.53 0.33 -11.03
N GLU A 47 -21.79 -0.02 -10.81
CA GLU A 47 -22.20 -1.07 -9.87
C GLU A 47 -21.60 -2.43 -10.25
N GLY A 48 -21.53 -2.73 -11.56
CA GLY A 48 -20.90 -3.92 -12.10
C GLY A 48 -19.42 -4.09 -11.78
N MET A 49 -18.71 -3.01 -11.38
CA MET A 49 -17.29 -3.10 -10.99
C MET A 49 -17.10 -3.80 -9.63
N LYS A 50 -18.14 -3.82 -8.79
CA LYS A 50 -18.07 -4.42 -7.46
C LYS A 50 -17.88 -5.93 -7.53
N GLY A 51 -16.80 -6.39 -6.90
CA GLY A 51 -16.41 -7.81 -6.89
C GLY A 51 -15.85 -8.32 -8.23
N ALA A 52 -15.69 -7.46 -9.23
CA ALA A 52 -15.06 -7.82 -10.49
C ALA A 52 -13.55 -8.02 -10.31
N SER A 53 -12.95 -8.90 -11.12
CA SER A 53 -11.49 -9.06 -11.15
C SER A 53 -10.80 -7.77 -11.62
N PRO A 54 -9.51 -7.54 -11.32
CA PRO A 54 -8.78 -6.37 -11.81
C PRO A 54 -8.85 -6.20 -13.33
N ILE A 55 -8.85 -7.32 -14.08
CA ILE A 55 -8.99 -7.31 -15.54
C ILE A 55 -10.39 -6.82 -15.93
N ALA A 56 -11.44 -7.38 -15.32
CA ALA A 56 -12.82 -6.99 -15.58
C ALA A 56 -13.12 -5.53 -15.17
N GLN A 57 -12.54 -5.05 -14.05
CA GLN A 57 -12.66 -3.65 -13.64
C GLN A 57 -12.10 -2.70 -14.70
N ASN A 58 -11.00 -3.04 -15.37
CA ASN A 58 -10.44 -2.22 -16.46
C ASN A 58 -11.38 -2.17 -17.67
N TRP A 59 -12.03 -3.28 -18.02
CA TRP A 59 -13.03 -3.31 -19.09
C TRP A 59 -14.27 -2.47 -18.74
N LEU A 60 -14.77 -2.58 -17.52
CA LEU A 60 -15.93 -1.81 -17.06
C LEU A 60 -15.62 -0.32 -16.94
N ARG A 61 -14.41 0.06 -16.49
CA ARG A 61 -13.93 1.45 -16.54
C ARG A 61 -13.99 2.00 -17.95
N ASN A 62 -13.48 1.27 -18.94
CA ASN A 62 -13.53 1.69 -20.35
C ASN A 62 -14.98 1.83 -20.84
N ALA A 63 -15.88 0.92 -20.42
CA ALA A 63 -17.31 1.03 -20.73
C ALA A 63 -17.92 2.32 -20.14
N THR A 64 -17.64 2.63 -18.87
CA THR A 64 -18.08 3.87 -18.21
C THR A 64 -17.54 5.10 -18.94
N GLU A 65 -16.24 5.12 -19.27
CA GLU A 65 -15.61 6.25 -19.96
C GLU A 65 -16.21 6.47 -21.35
N SER A 66 -16.35 5.39 -22.13
CA SER A 66 -16.96 5.43 -23.46
C SER A 66 -18.41 5.92 -23.43
N LEU A 67 -19.20 5.44 -22.46
CA LEU A 67 -20.58 5.88 -22.22
C LEU A 67 -20.65 7.37 -21.89
N ALA A 68 -19.84 7.81 -20.93
CA ALA A 68 -19.84 9.18 -20.47
C ALA A 68 -19.41 10.15 -21.58
N GLU A 69 -18.34 9.84 -22.30
CA GLU A 69 -17.89 10.63 -23.44
C GLU A 69 -18.93 10.68 -24.57
N SER A 70 -19.55 9.54 -24.89
CA SER A 70 -20.58 9.46 -25.94
C SER A 70 -21.79 10.32 -25.59
N ALA A 71 -22.27 10.24 -24.35
CA ALA A 71 -23.37 11.07 -23.87
C ALA A 71 -23.06 12.57 -24.00
N LEU A 72 -21.87 13.00 -23.57
CA LEU A 72 -21.46 14.41 -23.67
C LEU A 72 -21.28 14.87 -25.13
N LYS A 73 -20.72 14.03 -26.00
CA LYS A 73 -20.58 14.32 -27.45
C LYS A 73 -21.93 14.47 -28.15
N GLN A 74 -22.96 13.81 -27.66
CA GLN A 74 -24.32 13.87 -28.20
C GLN A 74 -25.17 14.98 -27.56
N GLU A 75 -24.55 15.93 -26.87
CA GLU A 75 -25.24 17.00 -26.10
C GLU A 75 -26.20 16.46 -25.02
N GLY A 76 -26.02 15.19 -24.62
CA GLY A 76 -26.69 14.59 -23.49
C GLY A 76 -26.11 15.06 -22.15
N ALA A 77 -26.80 14.74 -21.06
CA ALA A 77 -26.36 15.05 -19.71
C ALA A 77 -26.03 13.76 -18.94
N LEU A 78 -24.94 13.77 -18.18
CA LEU A 78 -24.65 12.69 -17.24
C LEU A 78 -25.54 12.82 -15.99
N PRO A 79 -25.89 11.70 -15.33
CA PRO A 79 -26.78 11.71 -14.18
C PRO A 79 -26.06 12.22 -12.92
N VAL A 80 -25.91 13.55 -12.78
CA VAL A 80 -25.16 14.19 -11.67
C VAL A 80 -25.64 13.72 -10.29
N LEU A 81 -26.96 13.63 -10.08
CA LEU A 81 -27.52 13.17 -8.81
C LEU A 81 -27.15 11.70 -8.54
N GLY A 82 -27.34 10.82 -9.52
CA GLY A 82 -27.01 9.39 -9.39
C GLY A 82 -25.52 9.16 -9.19
N LEU A 83 -24.66 9.90 -9.88
CA LEU A 83 -23.21 9.88 -9.66
C LEU A 83 -22.85 10.34 -8.24
N THR A 84 -23.49 11.38 -7.74
CA THR A 84 -23.26 11.89 -6.38
C THR A 84 -23.67 10.85 -5.33
N GLU A 85 -24.86 10.26 -5.48
CA GLU A 85 -25.34 9.18 -4.61
C GLU A 85 -24.37 7.97 -4.64
N PHE A 86 -23.91 7.59 -5.83
CA PHE A 86 -22.98 6.48 -6.01
C PHE A 86 -21.62 6.75 -5.34
N VAL A 87 -21.06 7.95 -5.51
CA VAL A 87 -19.80 8.31 -4.84
C VAL A 87 -19.95 8.28 -3.31
N LEU A 88 -21.09 8.69 -2.77
CA LEU A 88 -21.34 8.72 -1.33
C LEU A 88 -21.64 7.34 -0.71
N ASP A 89 -22.05 6.35 -1.50
CA ASP A 89 -22.31 5.00 -1.02
C ASP A 89 -21.00 4.21 -0.79
N THR A 90 -20.56 4.16 0.46
CA THR A 90 -19.34 3.44 0.88
C THR A 90 -19.43 1.93 0.73
N ASN A 91 -20.61 1.37 0.41
CA ASN A 91 -20.75 -0.05 0.09
C ASN A 91 -20.35 -0.37 -1.35
N GLN A 92 -20.20 0.63 -2.22
CA GLN A 92 -19.75 0.42 -3.61
C GLN A 92 -18.24 0.22 -3.68
N ASP A 93 -17.79 -0.30 -4.82
CA ASP A 93 -16.37 -0.51 -5.09
C ASP A 93 -15.57 0.81 -5.02
N ALA A 94 -14.43 0.78 -4.32
CA ALA A 94 -13.62 1.97 -4.09
C ALA A 94 -13.08 2.61 -5.38
N ASN A 95 -12.75 1.81 -6.40
CA ASN A 95 -12.26 2.28 -7.70
C ASN A 95 -13.40 2.83 -8.55
N ALA A 96 -14.58 2.20 -8.49
CA ALA A 96 -15.79 2.70 -9.16
C ALA A 96 -16.22 4.06 -8.60
N ARG A 97 -16.21 4.21 -7.27
CA ARG A 97 -16.52 5.49 -6.61
C ARG A 97 -15.51 6.58 -7.00
N ALA A 98 -14.24 6.25 -7.10
CA ALA A 98 -13.20 7.18 -7.57
C ALA A 98 -13.44 7.61 -9.03
N LEU A 99 -13.77 6.67 -9.93
CA LEU A 99 -14.11 6.96 -11.32
C LEU A 99 -15.37 7.83 -11.44
N ALA A 100 -16.41 7.56 -10.65
CA ALA A 100 -17.62 8.39 -10.61
C ALA A 100 -17.32 9.83 -10.17
N LEU A 101 -16.42 10.02 -9.21
CA LEU A 101 -15.95 11.33 -8.79
C LEU A 101 -15.18 12.05 -9.90
N GLU A 102 -14.32 11.37 -10.67
CA GLU A 102 -13.61 11.96 -11.80
C GLU A 102 -14.58 12.61 -12.81
N TRP A 103 -15.72 11.96 -13.07
CA TRP A 103 -16.78 12.52 -13.90
C TRP A 103 -17.48 13.72 -13.25
N LEU A 104 -17.81 13.65 -11.95
CA LEU A 104 -18.38 14.79 -11.23
C LEU A 104 -17.46 16.01 -11.24
N GLN A 105 -16.14 15.81 -11.11
CA GLN A 105 -15.16 16.89 -11.19
C GLN A 105 -15.14 17.58 -12.56
N GLN A 106 -15.40 16.85 -13.64
CA GLN A 106 -15.51 17.45 -14.98
C GLN A 106 -16.81 18.22 -15.17
N LEU A 107 -17.91 17.75 -14.58
CA LEU A 107 -19.25 18.35 -14.73
C LEU A 107 -19.47 19.58 -13.83
N ASP A 108 -19.10 19.46 -12.55
CA ASP A 108 -19.21 20.51 -11.55
C ASP A 108 -18.00 20.44 -10.59
N PRO A 109 -16.87 21.08 -10.96
CA PRO A 109 -15.67 21.08 -10.14
C PRO A 109 -15.90 21.63 -8.73
N SER A 110 -16.80 22.61 -8.58
CA SER A 110 -17.05 23.28 -7.29
C SER A 110 -17.82 22.37 -6.35
N ALA A 111 -18.89 21.73 -6.83
CA ALA A 111 -19.66 20.78 -6.04
C ALA A 111 -18.81 19.54 -5.68
N ALA A 112 -18.05 19.00 -6.64
CA ALA A 112 -17.17 17.87 -6.39
C ALA A 112 -16.10 18.19 -5.34
N GLN A 113 -15.48 19.38 -5.39
CA GLN A 113 -14.52 19.82 -4.39
C GLN A 113 -15.16 19.99 -3.00
N LEU A 114 -16.38 20.54 -2.91
CA LEU A 114 -17.11 20.68 -1.65
C LEU A 114 -17.42 19.31 -1.03
N MET A 115 -17.85 18.34 -1.84
CA MET A 115 -18.12 16.98 -1.40
C MET A 115 -16.84 16.27 -0.90
N LEU A 116 -15.76 16.34 -1.68
CA LEU A 116 -14.47 15.73 -1.35
C LEU A 116 -13.90 16.19 0.00
N ARG A 117 -14.14 17.43 0.41
CA ARG A 117 -13.66 17.95 1.71
C ARG A 117 -14.14 17.12 2.90
N GLY A 118 -15.33 16.50 2.80
CA GLY A 118 -15.90 15.63 3.82
C GLY A 118 -15.35 14.20 3.83
N MET A 119 -14.50 13.83 2.87
CA MET A 119 -14.06 12.45 2.62
C MET A 119 -12.72 12.08 3.27
N LEU A 120 -12.24 12.85 4.25
CA LEU A 120 -11.00 12.53 4.98
C LEU A 120 -11.03 11.12 5.62
N ASN A 121 -12.19 10.64 6.07
CA ASN A 121 -12.34 9.31 6.64
C ASN A 121 -12.85 8.25 5.65
N ASP A 122 -13.00 8.60 4.37
CA ASP A 122 -13.61 7.72 3.37
C ASP A 122 -12.83 6.39 3.21
N PRO A 123 -13.47 5.21 3.21
CA PRO A 123 -12.76 3.93 3.08
C PRO A 123 -11.94 3.79 1.78
N SER A 124 -12.31 4.50 0.70
CA SER A 124 -11.53 4.52 -0.54
C SER A 124 -10.28 5.39 -0.37
N ASN A 125 -9.10 4.78 -0.51
CA ASN A 125 -7.84 5.52 -0.47
C ASN A 125 -7.72 6.59 -1.55
N ALA A 126 -8.31 6.39 -2.73
CA ALA A 126 -8.30 7.38 -3.80
C ALA A 126 -9.09 8.64 -3.41
N LEU A 127 -10.30 8.47 -2.88
CA LEU A 127 -11.14 9.57 -2.39
C LEU A 127 -10.49 10.26 -1.18
N ARG A 128 -9.99 9.46 -0.23
CA ARG A 128 -9.30 9.93 0.97
C ARG A 128 -8.08 10.78 0.64
N SER A 129 -7.23 10.30 -0.28
CA SER A 129 -6.01 11.01 -0.67
C SER A 129 -6.33 12.34 -1.35
N GLN A 130 -7.36 12.38 -2.21
CA GLN A 130 -7.83 13.64 -2.80
C GLN A 130 -8.38 14.61 -1.74
N ALA A 131 -9.15 14.10 -0.76
CA ALA A 131 -9.60 14.92 0.36
C ALA A 131 -8.42 15.49 1.15
N VAL A 132 -7.43 14.67 1.52
CA VAL A 132 -6.20 15.10 2.21
C VAL A 132 -5.47 16.17 1.41
N ALA A 133 -5.40 16.07 0.08
CA ALA A 133 -4.77 17.07 -0.76
C ALA A 133 -5.45 18.45 -0.66
N LEU A 134 -6.79 18.50 -0.57
CA LEU A 134 -7.53 19.75 -0.34
C LEU A 134 -7.20 20.37 1.02
N TRP A 135 -7.07 19.54 2.06
CA TRP A 135 -6.68 20.00 3.39
C TRP A 135 -5.22 20.49 3.43
N MET A 136 -4.31 19.82 2.71
CA MET A 136 -2.94 20.30 2.50
C MET A 136 -2.93 21.69 1.84
N GLU A 137 -3.71 21.87 0.77
CA GLU A 137 -3.82 23.14 0.05
C GLU A 137 -4.33 24.26 0.97
N ASP A 138 -5.36 24.00 1.77
CA ASP A 138 -5.91 25.00 2.70
C ASP A 138 -4.94 25.33 3.84
N GLY A 139 -4.22 24.33 4.34
CA GLY A 139 -3.17 24.54 5.33
C GLY A 139 -2.08 25.46 4.77
N GLN A 140 -1.66 25.20 3.53
CA GLN A 140 -0.69 26.05 2.82
C GLN A 140 -1.23 27.47 2.58
N LYS A 141 -2.50 27.63 2.20
CA LYS A 141 -3.15 28.96 2.06
C LYS A 141 -3.15 29.71 3.39
N ALA A 142 -3.42 29.03 4.51
CA ALA A 142 -3.38 29.64 5.83
C ALA A 142 -1.96 30.09 6.22
N LEU A 143 -0.92 29.32 5.88
CA LEU A 143 0.48 29.74 6.05
C LEU A 143 0.79 30.99 5.23
N SER A 144 0.43 31.00 3.94
CA SER A 144 0.63 32.15 3.06
C SER A 144 -0.14 33.40 3.52
N ALA A 145 -1.25 33.22 4.24
CA ALA A 145 -2.00 34.31 4.87
C ALA A 145 -1.46 34.72 6.26
N ASN A 146 -0.30 34.21 6.67
CA ASN A 146 0.34 34.44 7.97
C ASN A 146 -0.56 34.03 9.16
N ARG A 147 -1.26 32.89 9.04
CA ARG A 147 -2.14 32.33 10.07
C ARG A 147 -1.63 30.97 10.56
N PRO A 148 -0.48 30.90 11.24
CA PRO A 148 0.18 29.63 11.58
C PRO A 148 -0.65 28.72 12.50
N ALA A 149 -1.42 29.28 13.44
CA ALA A 149 -2.31 28.49 14.30
C ALA A 149 -3.43 27.79 13.49
N ALA A 150 -4.03 28.51 12.53
CA ALA A 150 -5.05 27.93 11.66
C ALA A 150 -4.44 26.88 10.73
N ALA A 151 -3.26 27.16 10.14
CA ALA A 151 -2.54 26.19 9.32
C ALA A 151 -2.23 24.91 10.10
N GLN A 152 -1.72 25.02 11.33
CA GLN A 152 -1.42 23.87 12.16
C GLN A 152 -2.67 23.01 12.42
N MET A 153 -3.82 23.62 12.71
CA MET A 153 -5.08 22.88 12.89
C MET A 153 -5.51 22.14 11.62
N ILE A 154 -5.45 22.81 10.46
CA ILE A 154 -5.85 22.24 9.16
C ILE A 154 -4.91 21.08 8.78
N LEU A 155 -3.59 21.28 8.87
CA LEU A 155 -2.61 20.26 8.52
C LEU A 155 -2.68 19.05 9.46
N ARG A 156 -3.02 19.25 10.75
CA ARG A 156 -3.26 18.14 11.69
C ARG A 156 -4.45 17.28 11.28
N GLN A 157 -5.53 17.90 10.81
CA GLN A 157 -6.67 17.14 10.27
C GLN A 157 -6.29 16.35 9.02
N GLY A 158 -5.47 16.93 8.14
CA GLY A 158 -4.96 16.22 6.96
C GLY A 158 -4.11 14.99 7.35
N ILE A 159 -3.16 15.15 8.27
CA ILE A 159 -2.19 14.08 8.58
C ILE A 159 -2.79 12.90 9.34
N GLU A 160 -3.78 13.15 10.22
CA GLU A 160 -4.48 12.11 10.98
C GLU A 160 -5.13 11.06 10.06
N HIS A 161 -5.57 11.50 8.89
CA HIS A 161 -6.28 10.70 7.91
C HIS A 161 -5.43 10.28 6.71
N ALA A 162 -4.23 10.84 6.55
CA ALA A 162 -3.35 10.49 5.44
C ALA A 162 -2.91 9.02 5.51
N ARG A 163 -2.85 8.38 4.34
CA ARG A 163 -2.34 7.01 4.15
C ARG A 163 -1.23 6.92 3.11
N ASP A 164 -1.20 7.89 2.19
CA ASP A 164 -0.10 8.05 1.23
C ASP A 164 1.16 8.57 1.92
N VAL A 165 2.29 7.88 1.69
CA VAL A 165 3.58 8.20 2.30
C VAL A 165 4.07 9.58 1.86
N GLY A 166 3.82 9.98 0.61
CA GLY A 166 4.18 11.29 0.09
C GLY A 166 3.44 12.41 0.82
N GLN A 167 2.13 12.28 0.99
CA GLN A 167 1.30 13.22 1.74
C GLN A 167 1.70 13.27 3.22
N ILE A 168 1.91 12.13 3.86
CA ILE A 168 2.36 12.05 5.26
C ILE A 168 3.68 12.80 5.44
N ARG A 169 4.66 12.60 4.55
CA ARG A 169 5.94 13.31 4.60
C ARG A 169 5.75 14.83 4.52
N ILE A 170 5.03 15.31 3.51
CA ILE A 170 4.81 16.75 3.29
C ILE A 170 4.09 17.37 4.49
N LEU A 171 3.05 16.71 4.99
CA LEU A 171 2.29 17.17 6.15
C LEU A 171 3.13 17.16 7.42
N ALA A 172 3.93 16.12 7.64
CA ALA A 172 4.83 16.00 8.79
C ALA A 172 5.89 17.10 8.78
N ASP A 173 6.53 17.36 7.64
CA ASP A 173 7.48 18.45 7.45
C ASP A 173 6.83 19.80 7.82
N ALA A 174 5.68 20.10 7.21
CA ALA A 174 4.98 21.36 7.46
C ALA A 174 4.53 21.52 8.92
N LEU A 175 4.14 20.45 9.59
CA LEU A 175 3.75 20.49 11.00
C LEU A 175 4.96 20.63 11.93
N GLN A 176 6.08 19.99 11.61
CA GLN A 176 7.34 20.12 12.36
C GLN A 176 7.92 21.53 12.27
N ASP A 177 7.84 22.17 11.09
CA ASP A 177 8.20 23.59 10.91
C ASP A 177 7.35 24.52 11.79
N LEU A 178 6.13 24.10 12.13
CA LEU A 178 5.23 24.77 13.08
C LEU A 178 5.43 24.33 14.54
N GLY A 179 6.49 23.58 14.84
CA GLY A 179 6.87 23.12 16.17
C GLY A 179 6.10 21.89 16.68
N ALA A 180 5.35 21.20 15.83
CA ALA A 180 4.72 19.94 16.21
C ALA A 180 5.76 18.81 16.30
N GLN A 181 5.60 17.94 17.30
CA GLN A 181 6.28 16.64 17.31
C GLN A 181 5.46 15.66 16.49
N ILE A 182 6.08 15.01 15.51
CA ILE A 182 5.44 14.10 14.56
C ILE A 182 6.32 12.85 14.42
N GLU A 183 5.79 11.72 14.88
CA GLU A 183 6.44 10.41 14.81
C GLU A 183 5.94 9.67 13.56
N ILE A 184 6.67 9.82 12.44
CA ILE A 184 6.29 9.21 11.15
C ILE A 184 6.31 7.68 11.22
N THR A 185 7.32 7.11 11.88
CA THR A 185 7.43 5.66 12.08
C THR A 185 6.19 5.08 12.75
N GLN A 186 5.67 5.76 13.78
CA GLN A 186 4.42 5.40 14.42
C GLN A 186 3.25 5.53 13.43
N MET A 187 3.03 6.70 12.82
CA MET A 187 1.90 6.89 11.90
C MET A 187 1.83 5.87 10.75
N LEU A 188 2.98 5.37 10.30
CA LEU A 188 3.08 4.39 9.23
C LEU A 188 3.05 2.93 9.72
N GLY A 189 3.19 2.67 11.02
CA GLY A 189 3.27 1.32 11.58
C GLY A 189 4.61 0.63 11.33
N MET A 190 5.70 1.41 11.21
CA MET A 190 7.04 0.90 10.99
C MET A 190 7.53 0.07 12.17
N ILE A 191 8.14 -1.08 11.88
CA ILE A 191 8.88 -1.84 12.88
C ILE A 191 10.31 -1.31 12.92
N THR A 192 10.68 -0.68 14.02
CA THR A 192 12.00 -0.06 14.20
C THR A 192 12.89 -0.83 15.18
N GLN A 193 12.32 -1.76 15.95
CA GLN A 193 13.03 -2.60 16.91
C GLN A 193 13.24 -3.99 16.34
N TRP A 194 14.46 -4.50 16.38
CA TRP A 194 14.81 -5.79 15.82
C TRP A 194 15.80 -6.53 16.71
N HIS A 195 15.76 -7.84 16.68
CA HIS A 195 16.91 -8.67 16.99
C HIS A 195 17.54 -9.11 15.67
N VAL A 196 18.86 -8.96 15.52
CA VAL A 196 19.57 -9.34 14.30
C VAL A 196 20.63 -10.39 14.59
N VAL A 197 20.85 -11.31 13.66
CA VAL A 197 21.93 -12.31 13.74
C VAL A 197 22.57 -12.55 12.37
N GLY A 198 23.90 -12.68 12.37
CA GLY A 198 24.73 -12.81 11.18
C GLY A 198 26.13 -12.25 11.41
N PRO A 199 26.94 -12.11 10.35
CA PRO A 199 26.66 -12.54 8.99
C PRO A 199 26.95 -14.04 8.78
N PHE A 200 26.02 -14.73 8.12
CA PHE A 200 26.21 -16.03 7.47
C PHE A 200 26.78 -15.83 6.06
N HIS A 201 27.14 -16.92 5.38
CA HIS A 201 27.67 -16.84 4.02
C HIS A 201 26.56 -16.64 2.97
N ASN A 202 26.85 -15.84 1.96
CA ASN A 202 26.04 -15.72 0.72
C ASN A 202 26.94 -15.81 -0.52
N ARG A 203 27.96 -16.67 -0.47
CA ARG A 203 28.90 -16.85 -1.58
C ARG A 203 28.15 -17.32 -2.83
N ASP A 204 28.44 -16.71 -3.98
CA ASP A 204 27.75 -17.00 -5.24
C ASP A 204 26.20 -16.91 -5.11
N ARG A 205 25.71 -16.04 -4.20
CA ARG A 205 24.28 -15.84 -3.85
C ARG A 205 23.57 -17.07 -3.28
N SER A 206 24.31 -18.12 -2.93
CA SER A 206 23.77 -19.38 -2.39
C SER A 206 23.10 -19.22 -1.02
N GLY A 207 23.45 -18.17 -0.27
CA GLY A 207 22.87 -17.85 1.02
C GLY A 207 21.36 -17.63 0.94
N PHE A 208 20.84 -17.13 -0.20
CA PHE A 208 19.40 -16.95 -0.40
C PHE A 208 18.61 -18.27 -0.25
N GLU A 209 19.07 -19.36 -0.88
CA GLU A 209 18.41 -20.67 -0.81
C GLU A 209 18.87 -21.54 0.35
N THR A 210 20.05 -21.30 0.89
CA THR A 210 20.55 -22.07 2.04
C THR A 210 19.65 -21.88 3.26
N ILE A 211 19.12 -22.97 3.80
CA ILE A 211 18.33 -22.95 5.03
C ILE A 211 19.29 -22.88 6.22
N PHE A 212 19.39 -21.71 6.84
CA PHE A 212 20.14 -21.55 8.09
C PHE A 212 19.26 -21.84 9.30
N ALA A 213 19.86 -22.14 10.45
CA ALA A 213 19.14 -22.52 11.67
C ALA A 213 18.07 -21.51 12.13
N PRO A 214 18.26 -20.16 12.02
CA PRO A 214 17.22 -19.19 12.36
C PRO A 214 15.90 -19.35 11.59
N GLU A 215 15.90 -19.95 10.40
CA GLU A 215 14.67 -20.19 9.62
C GLU A 215 13.79 -21.29 10.20
N GLN A 216 14.36 -22.19 11.01
CA GLN A 216 13.63 -23.33 11.58
C GLN A 216 13.04 -22.99 12.95
N VAL A 217 13.87 -22.40 13.82
CA VAL A 217 13.48 -21.99 15.17
C VAL A 217 14.26 -20.73 15.54
N VAL A 218 13.55 -19.67 15.91
CA VAL A 218 14.15 -18.48 16.50
C VAL A 218 14.29 -18.69 18.01
N ASP A 219 15.52 -18.83 18.48
CA ASP A 219 15.87 -18.79 19.90
C ASP A 219 16.95 -17.72 20.10
N LEU A 220 16.58 -16.61 20.74
CA LEU A 220 17.46 -15.45 20.94
C LEU A 220 18.68 -15.74 21.82
N LYS A 221 18.73 -16.91 22.48
CA LYS A 221 19.84 -17.33 23.36
C LYS A 221 20.87 -18.20 22.66
N VAL A 222 20.58 -18.67 21.44
CA VAL A 222 21.44 -19.59 20.71
C VAL A 222 22.45 -18.81 19.86
N SER A 223 23.68 -19.33 19.83
CA SER A 223 24.74 -18.91 18.91
C SER A 223 24.86 -19.87 17.72
N TYR A 224 25.34 -19.36 16.59
CA TYR A 224 25.45 -20.10 15.34
C TYR A 224 26.84 -19.93 14.72
N GLN A 225 27.25 -20.91 13.91
CA GLN A 225 28.44 -20.75 13.07
C GLN A 225 28.12 -19.78 11.90
N GLY A 226 28.65 -18.57 11.97
CA GLY A 226 28.61 -17.57 10.90
C GLY A 226 29.77 -17.67 9.92
N LYS A 227 29.88 -16.68 9.02
CA LYS A 227 30.87 -16.64 7.92
C LYS A 227 32.32 -16.60 8.41
N SER A 228 32.59 -15.84 9.47
CA SER A 228 33.95 -15.60 9.98
C SER A 228 34.15 -16.01 11.44
N GLY A 229 33.19 -16.75 12.01
CA GLY A 229 33.19 -17.12 13.43
C GLY A 229 31.77 -17.35 13.95
N GLU A 230 31.66 -17.59 15.24
CA GLU A 230 30.38 -17.69 15.92
C GLU A 230 29.64 -16.34 15.91
N VAL A 231 28.32 -16.37 15.72
CA VAL A 231 27.42 -15.20 15.69
C VAL A 231 26.22 -15.46 16.60
N SER A 232 25.70 -14.41 17.23
CA SER A 232 24.58 -14.49 18.17
C SER A 232 23.62 -13.34 17.91
N TRP A 233 22.38 -13.48 18.38
CA TRP A 233 21.39 -12.42 18.30
C TRP A 233 21.80 -11.19 19.10
N GLN A 234 21.64 -10.01 18.51
CA GLN A 234 21.84 -8.72 19.16
C GLN A 234 20.66 -7.79 18.90
N SER A 235 20.33 -6.94 19.86
CA SER A 235 19.29 -5.94 19.68
C SER A 235 19.76 -4.82 18.75
N MET A 236 18.86 -4.35 17.91
CA MET A 236 19.05 -3.26 16.97
C MET A 236 17.81 -2.36 16.98
N GLN A 237 18.02 -1.05 16.99
CA GLN A 237 16.98 -0.04 16.88
C GLN A 237 17.31 0.83 15.67
N SER A 238 16.32 1.12 14.84
CA SER A 238 16.42 2.17 13.84
C SER A 238 15.86 3.48 14.40
N ASP A 239 16.64 4.54 14.29
CA ASP A 239 16.23 5.92 14.57
C ASP A 239 15.92 6.69 13.27
N ASP A 240 15.88 5.99 12.13
CA ASP A 240 15.54 6.61 10.86
C ASP A 240 14.08 7.08 10.87
N ARG A 241 13.85 8.27 10.31
CA ARG A 241 12.55 8.94 10.32
C ARG A 241 11.45 8.14 9.61
N PHE A 242 11.82 7.25 8.68
CA PHE A 242 10.90 6.35 7.97
C PHE A 242 11.13 4.87 8.33
N GLY A 243 11.92 4.58 9.37
CA GLY A 243 12.15 3.23 9.87
C GLY A 243 13.10 2.39 9.01
N MET A 244 13.98 3.02 8.22
CA MET A 244 15.03 2.32 7.50
C MET A 244 16.02 1.65 8.47
N VAL A 245 16.26 0.36 8.29
CA VAL A 245 17.19 -0.46 9.08
C VAL A 245 18.43 -0.71 8.23
N ASP A 246 19.59 -0.22 8.68
CA ASP A 246 20.89 -0.42 8.03
C ASP A 246 21.70 -1.51 8.73
N LEU A 247 21.80 -2.69 8.11
CA LEU A 247 22.52 -3.83 8.65
C LEU A 247 24.05 -3.64 8.64
N ASN A 248 24.58 -2.60 7.98
CA ASN A 248 25.99 -2.26 8.12
C ASN A 248 26.33 -1.72 9.52
N GLN A 249 25.35 -1.24 10.29
CA GLN A 249 25.57 -0.79 11.67
C GLN A 249 25.99 -1.95 12.61
N PRO A 250 25.21 -3.04 12.75
CA PRO A 250 25.62 -4.20 13.55
C PRO A 250 26.75 -5.02 12.91
N TYR A 251 26.94 -4.92 11.59
CA TYR A 251 27.96 -5.66 10.83
C TYR A 251 28.87 -4.72 10.02
N PRO A 252 29.74 -3.96 10.72
CA PRO A 252 30.54 -2.92 10.07
C PRO A 252 31.54 -3.49 9.06
N GLY A 253 31.88 -2.68 8.06
CA GLY A 253 32.86 -3.01 7.03
C GLY A 253 32.27 -3.31 5.64
N TYR A 254 30.99 -2.99 5.41
CA TYR A 254 30.30 -3.14 4.11
C TYR A 254 30.48 -4.54 3.51
N LEU A 255 30.21 -5.54 4.34
CA LEU A 255 30.52 -6.93 4.05
C LEU A 255 29.78 -7.42 2.81
N LYS A 256 30.48 -8.21 1.99
CA LYS A 256 29.95 -8.80 0.75
C LYS A 256 29.75 -10.30 0.90
N GLU A 257 28.87 -10.85 0.08
CA GLU A 257 28.50 -12.27 0.11
C GLU A 257 28.11 -12.71 1.53
N VAL A 258 27.22 -11.94 2.16
CA VAL A 258 26.75 -12.19 3.52
C VAL A 258 25.23 -12.30 3.56
N THR A 259 24.75 -13.07 4.54
CA THR A 259 23.33 -13.15 4.88
C THR A 259 23.15 -12.80 6.36
N ALA A 260 22.11 -12.08 6.71
CA ALA A 260 21.69 -11.88 8.09
C ALA A 260 20.19 -12.11 8.22
N TYR A 261 19.76 -12.27 9.47
CA TYR A 261 18.35 -12.33 9.83
C TYR A 261 18.00 -11.17 10.73
N ALA A 262 16.79 -10.66 10.56
CA ALA A 262 16.15 -9.70 11.45
C ALA A 262 14.85 -10.31 11.98
N TYR A 263 14.66 -10.26 13.30
CA TYR A 263 13.54 -10.84 14.01
C TYR A 263 12.81 -9.77 14.83
N HIS A 264 11.49 -9.79 14.81
CA HIS A 264 10.64 -8.99 15.69
C HIS A 264 9.48 -9.84 16.21
N ASP A 265 9.11 -9.64 17.46
CA ASP A 265 7.92 -10.24 18.04
C ASP A 265 6.78 -9.19 18.03
N PHE A 266 5.75 -9.45 17.23
CA PHE A 266 4.64 -8.53 17.02
C PHE A 266 3.39 -8.99 17.77
N TYR A 267 2.89 -8.21 18.71
CA TYR A 267 1.70 -8.56 19.47
C TYR A 267 0.43 -7.96 18.86
N SER A 268 -0.58 -8.80 18.65
CA SER A 268 -1.91 -8.41 18.20
C SER A 268 -2.97 -8.79 19.25
N SER A 269 -3.81 -7.85 19.69
CA SER A 269 -4.89 -8.15 20.67
C SER A 269 -5.99 -9.06 20.13
N GLU A 270 -6.08 -9.19 18.82
CA GLU A 270 -7.09 -9.96 18.10
C GLU A 270 -6.47 -10.66 16.88
N GLU A 271 -7.19 -11.68 16.40
CA GLU A 271 -6.91 -12.27 15.09
C GLU A 271 -7.49 -11.34 14.03
N ARG A 272 -6.67 -10.94 13.05
CA ARG A 272 -7.07 -9.97 12.02
C ARG A 272 -6.22 -10.07 10.76
N PRO A 273 -6.81 -9.75 9.59
CA PRO A 273 -6.04 -9.57 8.37
C PRO A 273 -5.11 -8.35 8.51
N ALA A 274 -3.93 -8.47 7.92
CA ALA A 274 -2.91 -7.44 7.87
C ALA A 274 -2.14 -7.49 6.54
N GLN A 275 -1.30 -6.49 6.33
CA GLN A 275 -0.31 -6.45 5.29
C GLN A 275 1.05 -6.18 5.90
N LEU A 276 2.03 -7.00 5.50
CA LEU A 276 3.44 -6.73 5.72
C LEU A 276 3.95 -5.99 4.48
N ARG A 277 4.31 -4.72 4.64
CA ARG A 277 4.82 -3.90 3.53
C ARG A 277 6.31 -3.65 3.68
N LEU A 278 7.07 -4.11 2.70
CA LEU A 278 8.53 -4.17 2.71
C LEU A 278 9.11 -3.29 1.60
N GLY A 279 10.13 -2.52 1.96
CA GLY A 279 11.13 -1.99 1.03
C GLY A 279 12.49 -2.59 1.37
N CYS A 280 13.23 -3.09 0.38
CA CYS A 280 14.53 -3.72 0.60
C CYS A 280 15.43 -3.54 -0.63
N LYS A 281 16.69 -3.17 -0.41
CA LYS A 281 17.65 -2.94 -1.51
C LYS A 281 18.30 -4.24 -2.00
N ASN A 282 18.31 -5.27 -1.17
CA ASN A 282 19.00 -6.53 -1.44
C ASN A 282 18.02 -7.72 -1.38
N ALA A 283 18.52 -8.93 -1.64
CA ALA A 283 17.65 -10.10 -1.70
C ALA A 283 17.09 -10.45 -0.32
N TRP A 284 15.84 -10.92 -0.29
CA TRP A 284 15.11 -11.11 0.95
C TRP A 284 14.12 -12.28 0.92
N LYS A 285 13.88 -12.86 2.10
CA LYS A 285 12.77 -13.81 2.37
C LYS A 285 12.10 -13.41 3.68
N ILE A 286 10.80 -13.63 3.81
CA ILE A 286 10.04 -13.31 5.03
C ILE A 286 9.15 -14.46 5.48
N TRP A 287 9.07 -14.63 6.79
CA TRP A 287 8.24 -15.60 7.48
C TRP A 287 7.41 -14.90 8.55
N LEU A 288 6.21 -15.43 8.77
CA LEU A 288 5.33 -15.07 9.88
C LEU A 288 4.93 -16.35 10.61
N ASN A 289 5.10 -16.40 11.93
CA ASN A 289 4.75 -17.57 12.74
C ASN A 289 5.43 -18.88 12.26
N GLY A 290 6.63 -18.77 11.70
CA GLY A 290 7.39 -19.90 11.13
C GLY A 290 6.96 -20.30 9.71
N GLU A 291 5.89 -19.71 9.16
CA GLU A 291 5.40 -20.00 7.82
C GLU A 291 6.05 -19.04 6.80
N PHE A 292 6.61 -19.59 5.73
CA PHE A 292 7.18 -18.82 4.64
C PHE A 292 6.08 -18.09 3.88
N ILE A 293 6.19 -16.77 3.76
CA ILE A 293 5.24 -15.95 2.99
C ILE A 293 5.74 -15.80 1.55
N PHE A 294 6.91 -15.18 1.38
CA PHE A 294 7.44 -14.85 0.07
C PHE A 294 8.93 -14.46 0.14
N GLY A 295 9.59 -14.36 -1.01
CA GLY A 295 10.94 -13.81 -1.12
C GLY A 295 11.35 -13.50 -2.55
N ARG A 296 12.37 -12.65 -2.70
CA ARG A 296 12.95 -12.24 -3.99
C ARG A 296 14.47 -12.26 -3.94
N ASP A 297 15.07 -12.98 -4.89
CA ASP A 297 16.53 -13.02 -5.09
C ASP A 297 16.97 -11.86 -6.01
N GLU A 298 16.69 -10.63 -5.58
CA GLU A 298 16.98 -9.39 -6.32
C GLU A 298 17.93 -8.50 -5.52
N TYR A 299 19.01 -8.01 -6.12
CA TYR A 299 20.04 -7.20 -5.44
C TYR A 299 20.20 -5.83 -6.09
N HIS A 300 20.50 -4.83 -5.26
CA HIS A 300 20.79 -3.45 -5.63
C HIS A 300 19.74 -2.83 -6.55
N ARG A 301 18.49 -3.21 -6.28
CA ARG A 301 17.33 -2.51 -6.82
C ARG A 301 17.08 -1.33 -5.89
N GLY A 302 16.63 -0.20 -6.44
CA GLY A 302 16.11 0.86 -5.58
C GLY A 302 15.04 0.30 -4.63
N ALA A 303 15.04 0.74 -3.38
CA ALA A 303 14.05 0.34 -2.38
C ALA A 303 13.00 1.44 -2.23
N GLN A 304 11.88 1.29 -2.95
CA GLN A 304 10.71 2.12 -2.68
C GLN A 304 10.01 1.62 -1.42
N MET A 305 9.50 2.54 -0.61
CA MET A 305 8.62 2.19 0.50
C MET A 305 7.39 1.46 -0.05
N ASP A 306 6.94 0.41 0.65
CA ASP A 306 5.82 -0.44 0.24
C ASP A 306 5.99 -1.09 -1.15
N GLN A 307 7.23 -1.26 -1.63
CA GLN A 307 7.50 -1.93 -2.91
C GLN A 307 6.90 -3.33 -2.98
N TYR A 308 6.89 -4.04 -1.85
CA TYR A 308 6.25 -5.35 -1.72
C TYR A 308 5.16 -5.27 -0.67
N ILE A 309 3.93 -5.61 -1.06
CA ILE A 309 2.76 -5.67 -0.19
C ILE A 309 2.36 -7.13 -0.07
N LEU A 310 2.52 -7.70 1.12
CA LEU A 310 2.29 -9.11 1.38
C LEU A 310 1.06 -9.26 2.28
N PRO A 311 -0.01 -9.93 1.84
CA PRO A 311 -1.12 -10.25 2.72
C PRO A 311 -0.65 -11.20 3.82
N ALA A 312 -1.14 -10.99 5.03
CA ALA A 312 -0.80 -11.75 6.21
C ALA A 312 -2.01 -11.86 7.14
N GLU A 313 -2.05 -12.92 7.95
CA GLU A 313 -3.05 -13.10 8.99
C GLU A 313 -2.35 -13.07 10.35
N LEU A 314 -2.63 -12.05 11.16
CA LEU A 314 -2.12 -11.96 12.51
C LEU A 314 -2.99 -12.85 13.41
N LYS A 315 -2.36 -13.66 14.25
CA LYS A 315 -3.03 -14.38 15.33
C LYS A 315 -3.17 -13.46 16.54
N LYS A 316 -4.19 -13.69 17.37
CA LYS A 316 -4.23 -13.09 18.70
C LYS A 316 -3.01 -13.54 19.52
N GLY A 317 -2.34 -12.58 20.15
CA GLY A 317 -1.12 -12.77 20.92
C GLY A 317 0.14 -12.40 20.12
N SER A 318 1.25 -13.01 20.51
CA SER A 318 2.56 -12.86 19.87
C SER A 318 2.56 -13.48 18.46
N ASN A 319 3.16 -12.77 17.52
CA ASN A 319 3.40 -13.19 16.15
C ASN A 319 4.88 -13.02 15.81
N SER A 320 5.54 -14.11 15.45
CA SER A 320 6.98 -14.10 15.17
C SER A 320 7.24 -13.65 13.74
N LEU A 321 7.85 -12.47 13.53
CA LEU A 321 8.28 -11.97 12.23
C LEU A 321 9.77 -12.22 12.04
N LEU A 322 10.12 -12.94 10.98
CA LEU A 322 11.51 -13.19 10.61
C LEU A 322 11.76 -12.76 9.16
N ILE A 323 12.81 -11.98 8.95
CA ILE A 323 13.30 -11.58 7.65
C ILE A 323 14.73 -12.11 7.47
N LYS A 324 15.00 -12.67 6.29
CA LYS A 324 16.35 -12.98 5.81
C LYS A 324 16.76 -11.92 4.80
N LEU A 325 17.98 -11.43 4.90
CA LEU A 325 18.53 -10.36 4.09
C LEU A 325 19.89 -10.78 3.57
N CYS A 326 20.09 -10.75 2.26
CA CYS A 326 21.29 -11.24 1.61
C CYS A 326 21.97 -10.11 0.83
N GLN A 327 23.28 -9.93 1.02
CA GLN A 327 24.15 -9.05 0.25
C GLN A 327 25.02 -9.87 -0.69
N ASN A 328 25.22 -9.41 -1.92
CA ASN A 328 25.96 -10.14 -2.96
C ASN A 328 27.46 -9.74 -3.00
N GLU A 329 28.14 -10.24 -4.03
CA GLU A 329 29.57 -10.08 -4.30
C GLU A 329 29.98 -8.76 -4.97
N GLN A 330 29.03 -7.93 -5.40
CA GLN A 330 29.32 -6.73 -6.19
C GLN A 330 30.09 -5.69 -5.36
N MET A 331 30.98 -4.95 -6.00
CA MET A 331 31.99 -4.10 -5.34
C MET A 331 31.92 -2.63 -5.74
N GLU A 332 30.99 -2.26 -6.61
CA GLU A 332 30.77 -0.87 -7.01
C GLU A 332 30.29 -0.03 -5.83
N ASP A 333 30.66 1.24 -5.77
CA ASP A 333 30.38 2.12 -4.60
C ASP A 333 28.88 2.23 -4.26
N TRP A 334 27.99 2.06 -5.26
CA TRP A 334 26.53 2.08 -5.08
C TRP A 334 25.94 0.77 -4.56
N THR A 335 26.76 -0.27 -4.35
CA THR A 335 26.32 -1.62 -3.90
C THR A 335 26.58 -1.88 -2.42
N VAL A 336 26.96 -0.84 -1.66
CA VAL A 336 27.33 -0.96 -0.24
C VAL A 336 26.13 -1.02 0.69
N GLU A 337 24.98 -0.54 0.23
CA GLU A 337 23.77 -0.45 1.04
C GLU A 337 23.23 -1.85 1.35
N TRP A 338 22.95 -2.09 2.62
CA TRP A 338 22.35 -3.33 3.12
C TRP A 338 21.19 -2.99 4.04
N GLU A 339 20.10 -2.57 3.41
CA GLU A 339 19.03 -1.85 4.08
C GLU A 339 17.65 -2.42 3.76
N PHE A 340 16.78 -2.41 4.76
CA PHE A 340 15.38 -2.74 4.61
C PHE A 340 14.51 -1.92 5.56
N GLN A 341 13.22 -1.89 5.28
CA GLN A 341 12.21 -1.33 6.18
C GLN A 341 10.93 -2.14 6.06
N LEU A 342 10.28 -2.43 7.19
CA LEU A 342 9.04 -3.20 7.24
C LEU A 342 8.00 -2.48 8.09
N ARG A 343 6.76 -2.45 7.63
CA ARG A 343 5.61 -1.99 8.41
C ARG A 343 4.46 -2.98 8.40
N VAL A 344 3.62 -2.89 9.43
CA VAL A 344 2.36 -3.65 9.55
C VAL A 344 1.19 -2.69 9.46
N CYS A 345 0.29 -2.94 8.53
CA CYS A 345 -0.89 -2.10 8.30
C CYS A 345 -2.08 -2.91 7.79
N ASP A 346 -3.26 -2.31 7.75
CA ASP A 346 -4.42 -2.89 7.05
C ASP A 346 -4.31 -2.69 5.53
N GLU A 347 -5.30 -3.18 4.77
CA GLU A 347 -5.35 -3.02 3.32
C GLU A 347 -5.37 -1.56 2.84
N THR A 348 -5.89 -0.65 3.67
CA THR A 348 -5.90 0.78 3.39
C THR A 348 -4.55 1.44 3.66
N GLY A 349 -3.60 0.71 4.26
CA GLY A 349 -2.30 1.23 4.68
C GLY A 349 -2.32 1.95 6.03
N LYS A 350 -3.41 1.84 6.79
CA LYS A 350 -3.49 2.34 8.16
C LYS A 350 -2.63 1.46 9.07
N ALA A 351 -1.78 2.08 9.88
CA ALA A 351 -0.92 1.37 10.80
C ALA A 351 -1.69 0.40 11.71
N ILE A 352 -1.17 -0.81 11.84
CA ILE A 352 -1.52 -1.74 12.91
C ILE A 352 -0.31 -1.77 13.84
N HIS A 353 -0.51 -1.36 15.09
CA HIS A 353 0.56 -1.28 16.06
C HIS A 353 0.69 -2.58 16.84
N SER A 354 1.92 -2.94 17.15
CA SER A 354 2.19 -3.94 18.18
C SER A 354 1.73 -3.36 19.51
N GLU A 355 0.81 -4.03 20.20
CA GLU A 355 0.30 -3.57 21.49
C GLU A 355 1.20 -4.10 22.63
N ILE A 356 1.18 -3.43 23.78
CA ILE A 356 1.90 -3.92 24.96
C ILE A 356 1.09 -5.08 25.55
N GLU A 357 1.75 -6.21 25.79
CA GLU A 357 1.17 -7.41 26.43
C GLU A 357 0.56 -7.14 27.81
#